data_AF-A0A7X7MUD5-F1
#
_entry.id   AF-A0A7X7MUD5-F1
#
_cell.length_a   1.000
_cell.length_b   1.000
_cell.length_c   1.000
_cell.angle_alpha   90.00
_cell.angle_beta   90.00
_cell.angle_gamma   90.00
#
_symmetry.space_group_name_H-M   'P 1'
#
loop_
_entity.id
_entity.type
_entity.pdbx_description
1 polymer ?
#
loop_
_entity_poly.entity_id
_entity_poly.type
_entity_poly.pdbx_seq_one_letter_code
_entity_poly.pdbx_strand_id
1 'polypeptide(L)' 'KKPNAWGLYDMHGNIEEFCLDWHDAEHTQRHRRNGSWYTGLTTCAATYASGRTPINTGGTMGFRFVAVLP' A
#
# COMPACT_ATOMS: atom_id res chain seq x y z
N LYS A 1 -2.66 16.03 -1.46
CA LYS A 1 -3.94 16.02 -2.21
C LYS A 1 -5.13 16.19 -1.26
N LYS A 2 -6.36 16.42 -1.74
CA LYS A 2 -7.58 16.40 -0.89
C LYS A 2 -7.75 15.02 -0.24
N PRO A 3 -8.16 14.92 1.04
CA PRO A 3 -8.40 13.63 1.67
C PRO A 3 -9.66 12.95 1.10
N ASN A 4 -9.78 11.64 1.34
CA ASN A 4 -11.05 10.93 1.14
C ASN A 4 -12.07 11.27 2.25
N ALA A 5 -13.27 10.68 2.18
CA ALA A 5 -14.35 10.93 3.15
C ALA A 5 -14.00 10.57 4.60
N TRP A 6 -12.93 9.81 4.83
CA TRP A 6 -12.43 9.43 6.16
C TRP A 6 -11.24 10.28 6.63
N GLY A 7 -10.90 11.35 5.92
CA GLY A 7 -9.76 12.20 6.28
C GLY A 7 -8.39 11.60 5.93
N LEU A 8 -8.34 10.49 5.19
CA LEU A 8 -7.08 9.86 4.81
C LEU A 8 -6.49 10.51 3.55
N TYR A 9 -5.21 10.87 3.65
CA TYR A 9 -4.43 11.47 2.58
C TYR A 9 -3.62 10.43 1.82
N ASP A 10 -3.37 10.69 0.54
CA ASP A 10 -2.47 9.90 -0.30
C ASP A 10 -2.81 8.40 -0.41
N MET A 11 -4.12 8.07 -0.39
CA MET A 11 -4.60 6.70 -0.64
C MET A 11 -4.60 6.29 -2.12
N HIS A 12 -4.15 7.20 -3.01
CA HIS A 12 -4.15 7.04 -4.47
C HIS A 12 -2.84 7.62 -5.07
N GLY A 13 -1.71 7.10 -4.64
CA GLY A 13 -0.35 7.47 -5.06
C GLY A 13 0.55 7.89 -3.90
N ASN A 14 1.62 8.63 -4.22
CA ASN A 14 2.75 8.93 -3.33
C ASN A 14 3.65 7.70 -3.14
N ILE A 15 3.26 6.73 -2.32
CA ILE A 15 4.04 5.51 -2.09
C ILE A 15 3.12 4.31 -1.93
N GLU A 16 3.64 3.15 -2.33
CA GLU A 16 3.01 1.87 -2.04
C GLU A 16 3.10 1.59 -0.53
N GLU A 17 2.02 1.10 0.04
CA GLU A 17 1.93 0.84 1.46
C GLU A 17 1.93 -0.64 1.75
N PHE A 18 2.87 -1.05 2.60
CA PHE A 18 3.01 -2.43 3.07
C PHE A 18 1.89 -2.79 4.04
N CYS A 19 1.26 -3.95 3.84
CA CYS A 19 0.23 -4.51 4.71
C CYS A 19 0.74 -5.77 5.41
N LEU A 20 0.15 -6.07 6.56
CA LEU A 20 0.54 -7.24 7.35
C LEU A 20 0.09 -8.55 6.68
N ASP A 21 -0.96 -8.53 5.86
CA ASP A 21 -1.48 -9.70 5.17
C ASP A 21 -0.50 -10.27 4.13
N TRP A 22 -0.52 -11.59 3.96
CA TRP A 22 0.16 -12.27 2.86
C TRP A 22 -0.70 -12.21 1.60
N HIS A 23 -0.07 -11.99 0.45
CA HIS A 23 -0.74 -11.94 -0.85
C HIS A 23 -0.92 -13.34 -1.47
N ASP A 24 -0.01 -14.26 -1.14
CA ASP A 24 0.04 -15.62 -1.65
C ASP A 24 -0.03 -16.66 -0.51
N ALA A 25 -0.46 -17.88 -0.85
CA ALA A 25 -0.60 -18.96 0.12
C ALA A 25 0.77 -19.46 0.62
N GLU A 26 1.79 -19.31 -0.19
CA GLU A 26 3.17 -19.71 0.08
C GLU A 26 3.93 -18.70 0.95
N HIS A 27 3.29 -17.58 1.32
CA HIS A 27 3.86 -16.51 2.15
C HIS A 27 5.19 -15.97 1.60
N THR A 28 5.30 -15.82 0.29
CA THR A 28 6.49 -15.24 -0.36
C THR A 28 6.33 -13.74 -0.60
N GLN A 29 5.09 -13.23 -0.59
CA GLN A 29 4.78 -11.83 -0.85
C GLN A 29 3.79 -11.25 0.15
N ARG A 30 4.07 -10.04 0.63
CA ARG A 30 3.15 -9.26 1.47
C ARG A 30 2.26 -8.40 0.59
N HIS A 31 1.03 -8.17 1.03
CA HIS A 31 0.13 -7.27 0.34
C HIS A 31 0.70 -5.84 0.30
N ARG A 32 0.54 -5.18 -0.84
CA ARG A 32 0.80 -3.75 -1.01
C ARG A 32 -0.41 -3.03 -1.61
N ARG A 33 -0.56 -1.75 -1.27
CA ARG A 33 -1.72 -0.92 -1.64
C ARG A 33 -1.31 0.49 -2.12
N ASN A 34 -2.27 1.20 -2.70
CA ASN A 34 -2.29 2.65 -2.96
C ASN A 34 -1.35 3.19 -4.06
N GLY A 35 -0.40 2.40 -4.58
CA GLY A 35 0.49 2.81 -5.69
C GLY A 35 1.46 3.92 -5.30
N SER A 36 2.41 4.28 -6.17
CA SER A 36 3.47 5.25 -5.85
C SER A 36 3.59 6.39 -6.86
N TRP A 37 4.54 7.30 -6.63
CA TRP A 37 4.94 8.33 -7.57
C TRP A 37 5.53 7.78 -8.87
N TYR A 38 5.95 6.51 -8.91
CA TYR A 38 6.58 5.87 -10.07
C TYR A 38 5.63 4.94 -10.85
N THR A 39 4.54 4.48 -10.24
CA THR A 39 3.67 3.46 -10.85
C THR A 39 2.48 4.08 -11.61
N GLY A 40 1.94 3.32 -12.57
CA GLY A 40 0.79 3.76 -13.37
C GLY A 40 -0.51 3.88 -12.58
N LEU A 41 -1.46 4.67 -13.11
CA LEU A 41 -2.74 5.03 -12.45
C LEU A 41 -3.55 3.83 -11.95
N THR A 42 -3.54 2.71 -12.68
CA THR A 42 -4.26 1.49 -12.28
C THR A 42 -3.80 0.96 -10.92
N THR A 43 -2.50 1.09 -10.60
CA THR A 43 -1.96 0.64 -9.31
C THR A 43 -2.41 1.50 -8.13
N CYS A 44 -2.84 2.73 -8.40
CA CYS A 44 -3.35 3.67 -7.41
C CYS A 44 -4.86 3.48 -7.15
N ALA A 45 -5.52 2.54 -7.84
CA ALA A 45 -6.93 2.26 -7.62
C ALA A 45 -7.15 1.58 -6.25
N ALA A 46 -8.22 1.95 -5.55
CA ALA A 46 -8.56 1.33 -4.27
C ALA A 46 -8.83 -0.18 -4.39
N THR A 47 -9.15 -0.69 -5.57
CA THR A 47 -9.36 -2.12 -5.80
C THR A 47 -8.08 -2.86 -6.19
N TYR A 48 -7.00 -2.16 -6.50
CA TYR A 48 -5.77 -2.80 -6.96
C TYR A 48 -5.05 -3.49 -5.81
N ALA A 49 -4.96 -4.81 -5.87
CA ALA A 49 -4.24 -5.64 -4.90
C ALA A 49 -3.12 -6.37 -5.62
N SER A 50 -1.93 -6.33 -5.05
CA SER A 50 -0.78 -7.10 -5.51
C SER A 50 0.16 -7.39 -4.36
N GLY A 51 1.05 -8.37 -4.56
CA GLY A 51 2.08 -8.73 -3.60
C GLY A 51 3.42 -8.09 -3.92
N ARG A 52 4.30 -8.05 -2.93
CA ARG A 52 5.72 -7.77 -3.10
C ARG A 52 6.53 -8.55 -2.05
N THR A 53 7.73 -9.00 -2.42
CA THR A 53 8.58 -9.75 -1.48
C THR A 53 8.89 -8.89 -0.24
N PRO A 54 8.92 -9.48 0.97
CA PRO A 54 9.02 -8.73 2.23
C PRO A 54 10.39 -8.08 2.46
N ILE A 55 11.40 -8.44 1.67
CA ILE A 55 12.75 -7.90 1.76
C ILE A 55 12.96 -6.66 0.88
N ASN A 56 11.98 -6.29 0.05
CA ASN A 56 12.12 -5.13 -0.84
C ASN A 56 12.12 -3.84 -0.03
N THR A 57 13.19 -3.07 -0.20
CA THR A 57 13.35 -1.72 0.34
C THR A 57 13.69 -0.80 -0.83
N GLY A 58 12.83 0.17 -1.12
CA GLY A 58 13.00 1.06 -2.26
C GLY A 58 12.20 2.34 -2.10
N GLY A 59 12.58 3.40 -2.82
CA GLY A 59 12.00 4.74 -2.65
C GLY A 59 10.53 4.89 -3.04
N THR A 60 9.87 3.82 -3.48
CA THR A 60 8.44 3.78 -3.79
C THR A 60 7.61 3.09 -2.71
N MET A 61 8.22 2.54 -1.66
CA MET A 61 7.54 1.80 -0.60
C MET A 61 7.62 2.52 0.75
N GLY A 62 6.54 2.43 1.51
CA GLY A 62 6.51 2.77 2.93
C GLY A 62 5.33 2.08 3.62
N PHE A 63 4.80 2.70 4.66
CA PHE A 63 3.73 2.13 5.48
C PHE A 63 2.95 3.21 6.22
N ARG A 64 1.79 2.84 6.75
CA ARG A 64 1.02 3.65 7.71
C ARG A 64 0.84 2.88 9.01
N PHE A 65 0.76 3.61 10.11
CA PHE A 65 0.45 3.02 11.40
C PHE A 65 -1.06 2.74 11.51
N VAL A 66 -1.38 1.62 12.13
CA VAL A 66 -2.72 1.28 12.59
C VAL A 66 -2.60 0.94 14.07
N ALA A 67 -3.47 1.54 14.88
CA ALA A 67 -3.52 1.29 16.32
C ALA A 67 -4.96 0.99 16.72
N VAL A 68 -5.13 0.03 17.63
CA VAL A 68 -6.41 -0.22 18.30
C VAL A 68 -6.48 0.73 19.48
N LEU A 69 -7.57 1.49 19.56
CA LEU A 69 -7.82 2.37 20.70
C LEU A 69 -8.36 1.54 21.88
N PRO A 70 -7.98 1.89 23.12
CA PRO A 70 -8.49 1.22 24.32
C PRO A 70 -10.00 1.43 24.52
#